data_AF-A0AB39AWE6-F1
#
_entry.id   AF-A0AB39AWE6-F1
#
_cell.length_a   1.000
_cell.length_b   1.000
_cell.length_c   1.000
_cell.angle_alpha   90.00
_cell.angle_beta   90.00
_cell.angle_gamma   90.00
#
_symmetry.space_group_name_H-M   'P 1'
#
loop_
_entity.id
_entity.type
_entity.pdbx_description
1 polymer ?
#
loop_
_entity_poly.entity_id
_entity_poly.type
_entity_poly.pdbx_seq_one_letter_code
_entity_poly.pdbx_strand_id
1 'polypeptide(L)' 'MKRKDEAKGTLKSIKITPSITEDESLSSAISEDNELIKLVRERENQEEIEVDIDDL' A
#
# COMPACT_ATOMS: atom_id res chain seq x y z
N MET A 1 48.34 -18.92 19.56
CA MET A 1 48.14 -18.45 18.18
C MET A 1 46.75 -18.87 17.72
N LYS A 2 45.96 -17.92 17.21
CA LYS A 2 44.57 -18.11 16.78
C LYS A 2 44.51 -18.90 15.46
N ARG A 3 43.56 -19.84 15.31
CA ARG A 3 43.01 -20.17 13.98
C ARG A 3 41.55 -19.70 14.00
N LYS A 4 41.25 -18.71 13.16
CA LYS A 4 39.89 -18.25 12.91
C LYS A 4 39.41 -19.05 11.71
N ASP A 5 38.45 -19.95 11.92
CA ASP A 5 37.79 -20.62 10.81
C ASP A 5 36.94 -19.56 10.08
N GLU A 6 37.31 -19.25 8.84
CA GLU A 6 36.56 -18.33 7.99
C GLU A 6 35.30 -19.02 7.48
N ALA A 7 34.13 -18.55 7.94
CA ALA A 7 32.84 -18.98 7.41
C ALA A 7 32.71 -18.54 5.94
N LYS A 8 32.78 -19.49 5.01
CA LYS A 8 32.52 -19.27 3.58
C LYS A 8 31.01 -19.34 3.31
N GLY A 9 30.28 -18.30 3.69
CA GLY A 9 28.88 -18.13 3.33
C GLY A 9 28.75 -17.37 2.01
N THR A 10 28.31 -18.03 0.94
CA THR A 10 27.98 -17.34 -0.32
C THR A 10 26.57 -16.75 -0.20
N LEU A 11 26.45 -15.43 -0.10
CA LEU A 11 25.17 -14.75 -0.23
C LEU A 11 24.73 -14.85 -1.70
N LYS A 12 23.72 -15.68 -1.99
CA LYS A 12 23.06 -15.65 -3.31
C LYS A 12 22.32 -14.33 -3.42
N SER A 13 22.76 -13.49 -4.36
CA SER A 13 22.05 -12.26 -4.73
C SER A 13 20.72 -12.65 -5.36
N ILE A 14 19.65 -12.62 -4.57
CA ILE A 14 18.29 -12.72 -5.11
C ILE A 14 18.05 -11.39 -5.81
N LYS A 15 17.91 -11.44 -7.14
CA LYS A 15 17.52 -10.29 -7.93
C LYS A 15 16.05 -10.03 -7.59
N ILE A 16 15.79 -9.06 -6.72
CA ILE A 16 14.43 -8.60 -6.45
C ILE A 16 13.97 -7.96 -7.75
N THR A 17 13.15 -8.68 -8.51
CA THR A 17 12.42 -8.09 -9.62
C THR A 17 11.42 -7.13 -9.02
N PRO A 18 11.40 -5.84 -9.39
CA PRO A 18 10.37 -4.92 -8.93
C PRO A 18 9.04 -5.46 -9.49
N SER A 19 8.25 -6.11 -8.64
CA SER A 19 7.03 -6.80 -9.08
C SER A 19 5.87 -5.83 -9.30
N ILE A 20 6.05 -4.55 -9.00
CA ILE A 20 5.12 -3.46 -9.26
C ILE A 20 6.00 -2.24 -9.57
N THR A 21 5.88 -1.67 -10.76
CA THR A 21 6.52 -0.40 -11.06
C THR A 21 5.86 0.68 -10.20
N GLU A 22 6.64 1.47 -9.45
CA GLU A 22 6.11 2.50 -8.54
C GLU A 22 5.11 3.45 -9.24
N ASP A 23 5.31 3.70 -10.53
CA ASP A 23 4.42 4.48 -11.40
C ASP A 23 2.99 3.90 -11.54
N GLU A 24 2.86 2.57 -11.55
CA GLU A 24 1.57 1.87 -11.60
C GLU A 24 0.85 1.96 -10.25
N SER A 25 1.61 1.92 -9.14
CA SER A 25 1.07 2.10 -7.79
C SER A 25 0.59 3.53 -7.55
N LEU A 26 1.32 4.53 -8.03
CA LEU A 26 0.96 5.95 -7.87
C LEU A 26 -0.25 6.32 -8.71
N SER A 27 -0.30 5.87 -9.97
CA SER A 27 -1.44 6.12 -10.85
C SER A 27 -2.71 5.45 -10.33
N SER A 28 -2.60 4.25 -9.74
CA SER A 28 -3.72 3.58 -9.06
C SER A 28 -4.24 4.40 -7.88
N ALA A 29 -3.36 4.89 -7.00
CA ALA A 29 -3.76 5.70 -5.85
C ALA A 29 -4.46 7.01 -6.26
N ILE A 30 -3.92 7.69 -7.29
CA ILE A 30 -4.54 8.91 -7.83
C ILE A 30 -5.93 8.60 -8.43
N SER A 31 -6.09 7.47 -9.11
CA SER A 31 -7.39 7.07 -9.67
C SER A 31 -8.42 6.82 -8.55
N GLU A 32 -8.02 6.15 -7.47
CA GLU A 32 -8.85 5.91 -6.29
C GLU A 32 -9.28 7.23 -5.64
N ASP A 33 -8.34 8.14 -5.40
CA ASP A 33 -8.63 9.45 -4.80
C ASP A 33 -9.66 10.25 -5.62
N ASN A 34 -9.56 10.21 -6.95
CA ASN A 34 -10.51 10.89 -7.83
C ASN A 34 -11.92 10.31 -7.72
N GLU A 35 -12.05 8.98 -7.58
CA GLU A 35 -13.34 8.33 -7.39
C GLU A 35 -13.94 8.69 -6.04
N LEU A 36 -13.13 8.70 -4.97
CA LEU A 36 -13.56 9.11 -3.64
C LEU A 36 -14.03 10.57 -3.61
N ILE A 37 -13.29 11.50 -4.24
CA ILE A 37 -13.70 12.91 -4.36
C ILE A 37 -15.06 13.03 -5.05
N LYS A 38 -15.29 12.25 -6.11
CA LYS A 38 -16.57 12.25 -6.83
C LYS A 38 -17.71 11.78 -5.92
N LEU A 39 -17.52 10.68 -5.20
CA LEU A 39 -18.52 10.12 -4.28
C LEU A 39 -18.86 11.12 -3.16
N VAL A 40 -17.85 11.77 -2.58
CA VAL A 40 -18.07 12.79 -1.53
C VAL A 40 -18.92 13.95 -2.07
N ARG A 41 -18.60 14.46 -3.27
CA ARG A 41 -19.38 15.54 -3.89
C ARG A 41 -20.82 15.15 -4.19
N GLU A 42 -21.06 13.93 -4.64
CA GLU A 42 -22.41 13.43 -4.88
C GLU A 42 -23.24 13.33 -3.59
N ARG A 43 -22.58 13.15 -2.44
CA ARG A 43 -23.20 12.97 -1.13
C ARG A 43 -23.25 14.24 -0.28
N GLU A 44 -22.57 15.31 -0.68
CA GLU A 44 -22.41 16.54 0.10
C GLU A 44 -23.74 17.20 0.54
N ASN A 45 -24.80 17.06 -0.26
CA ASN A 45 -26.13 17.62 0.03
C ASN A 45 -27.18 16.55 0.34
N GLN A 46 -26.75 15.31 0.60
CA GLN A 46 -27.67 14.24 0.99
C GLN A 46 -28.10 14.44 2.45
N GLU A 47 -29.37 14.16 2.75
CA GLU A 47 -29.88 14.14 4.12
C GLU A 47 -29.18 13.02 4.92
N GLU A 48 -28.61 13.38 6.06
CA GLU A 48 -27.89 12.46 6.95
C GLU A 48 -28.85 11.80 7.93
N ILE A 49 -28.58 10.54 8.24
CA ILE A 49 -29.26 9.79 9.30
C ILE A 49 -28.27 9.53 10.43
N GLU A 50 -28.70 9.79 11.66
CA GLU A 50 -27.94 9.40 12.84
C GLU A 50 -28.15 7.90 13.07
N VAL A 51 -27.04 7.17 13.18
CA VAL A 51 -27.02 5.73 13.42
C VAL A 51 -26.02 5.46 14.53
N ASP A 52 -26.44 4.76 15.58
CA ASP A 52 -25.53 4.31 16.63
C ASP A 52 -24.60 3.22 16.06
N ILE A 53 -23.30 3.30 16.35
CA ILE A 53 -22.33 2.30 15.91
C ILE A 53 -22.62 0.97 16.60
N ASP A 54 -23.16 1.01 17.83
CA ASP A 54 -23.54 -0.20 18.56
C ASP A 54 -24.76 -0.92 17.95
N ASP A 55 -25.48 -0.26 17.02
CA ASP A 55 -26.63 -0.80 16.27
C ASP A 55 -26.25 -1.37 14.88
N LEU A 56 -24.96 -1.37 14.51
CA LEU A 56 -24.42 -1.92 13.25
C LEU A 56 -24.00 -3.39 13.35
#